data_AF-A0A2G3LLZ1-F1
#
_entry.id   AF-A0A2G3LLZ1-F1
#
_cell.length_a   1.000
_cell.length_b   1.000
_cell.length_c   1.000
_cell.angle_alpha   90.00
_cell.angle_beta   90.00
_cell.angle_gamma   90.00
#
_symmetry.space_group_name_H-M   'P 1'
#
loop_
_entity.id
_entity.type
_entity.pdbx_description
1 polymer ?
#
loop_
_entity_poly.entity_id
_entity_poly.type
_entity_poly.pdbx_seq_one_letter_code
_entity_poly.pdbx_strand_id
1 'polypeptide(L)'
;MAQMENSQQVALLRGINVGRAKRVAMADLRKLLGDLGFAQVRTVLNSGNVVYDGGKVAPADAAARIEEALVLKLGVAARVTVLSASQFAELIEQNTLAPAADAARLLTLVLNNPADMQRLAPLLQRPWQPEVLALGQWAAYAWCPDGVLASKVVAALGVLLGDGVTSRNWATMQKLHALLNGPEAAATSSFAKEH
;
A
#
# COMPACT_ATOMS: atom_id res chain seq x y z
N MET A 1 -4.83 -30.99 -5.43
CA MET A 1 -3.95 -29.89 -5.87
C MET A 1 -3.75 -28.99 -4.67
N ALA A 2 -2.57 -29.02 -4.04
CA ALA A 2 -2.29 -28.14 -2.91
C ALA A 2 -2.36 -26.70 -3.42
N GLN A 3 -3.31 -25.91 -2.92
CA GLN A 3 -3.24 -24.46 -3.05
C GLN A 3 -1.92 -24.06 -2.39
N MET A 4 -0.95 -23.59 -3.18
CA MET A 4 0.16 -22.84 -2.63
C MET A 4 -0.46 -21.62 -1.96
N GLU A 5 -0.37 -21.54 -0.62
CA GLU A 5 -0.76 -20.34 0.10
C GLU A 5 0.02 -19.17 -0.49
N ASN A 6 -0.70 -18.18 -1.04
CA ASN A 6 -0.07 -17.01 -1.63
C ASN A 6 0.56 -16.18 -0.49
N SER A 7 1.87 -16.33 -0.31
CA SER A 7 2.68 -15.64 0.70
C SER A 7 3.08 -14.23 0.30
N GLN A 8 2.65 -13.76 -0.87
CA GLN A 8 2.92 -12.38 -1.29
C GLN A 8 2.21 -11.38 -0.39
N GLN A 9 2.91 -10.29 -0.13
CA GLN A 9 2.46 -9.18 0.68
C GLN A 9 2.77 -7.86 0.00
N VAL A 10 2.01 -6.82 0.36
CA VAL A 10 2.22 -5.45 -0.08
C VAL A 10 2.54 -4.59 1.14
N ALA A 11 3.73 -4.00 1.16
CA ALA A 11 4.09 -2.96 2.13
C ALA A 11 3.92 -1.56 1.53
N LEU A 12 3.21 -0.70 2.27
CA LEU A 12 2.97 0.69 1.93
C LEU A 12 3.60 1.58 3.01
N LEU A 13 4.65 2.33 2.63
CA LEU A 13 5.36 3.23 3.54
C LEU A 13 4.72 4.62 3.51
N ARG A 14 4.59 5.25 4.67
CA ARG A 14 4.02 6.60 4.79
C ARG A 14 5.11 7.67 4.90
N GLY A 15 4.94 8.73 4.11
CA GLY A 15 5.69 9.98 4.28
C GLY A 15 7.18 9.90 3.90
N ILE A 16 7.58 8.95 3.07
CA ILE A 16 8.92 8.91 2.49
C ILE A 16 8.95 9.69 1.17
N ASN A 17 10.12 10.24 0.83
CA ASN A 17 10.38 10.93 -0.43
C ASN A 17 9.42 12.10 -0.77
N VAL A 18 8.72 12.62 0.23
CA VAL A 18 7.91 13.84 0.13
C VAL A 18 8.76 15.04 0.56
N GLY A 19 8.92 16.02 -0.34
CA GLY A 19 9.80 17.16 -0.10
C GLY A 19 11.27 16.76 0.10
N ARG A 20 11.94 17.37 1.09
CA ARG A 20 13.37 17.12 1.39
C ARG A 20 13.61 16.12 2.52
N ALA A 21 12.58 15.72 3.25
CA ALA A 21 12.70 14.84 4.41
C ALA A 21 12.55 13.36 4.03
N LYS A 22 13.03 12.47 4.91
CA LYS A 22 12.82 11.01 4.82
C LYS A 22 13.11 10.44 3.43
N ARG A 23 14.29 10.77 2.89
CA ARG A 23 14.75 10.28 1.59
C ARG A 23 15.16 8.82 1.71
N VAL A 24 14.54 7.97 0.90
CA VAL A 24 14.84 6.54 0.82
C VAL A 24 14.99 6.17 -0.64
N ALA A 25 16.17 5.72 -1.05
CA ALA A 25 16.33 5.17 -2.39
C ALA A 25 15.61 3.81 -2.47
N MET A 26 14.88 3.55 -3.55
CA MET A 26 14.17 2.28 -3.71
C MET A 26 15.11 1.07 -3.77
N ALA A 27 16.37 1.26 -4.18
CA ALA A 27 17.39 0.21 -4.12
C ALA A 27 17.70 -0.17 -2.66
N ASP A 28 17.90 0.82 -1.79
CA ASP A 28 18.15 0.60 -0.36
C ASP A 28 16.93 -0.03 0.32
N LEU A 29 15.71 0.40 -0.05
CA LEU A 29 14.48 -0.21 0.47
C LEU A 29 14.38 -1.69 0.07
N ARG A 30 14.67 -2.03 -1.20
CA ARG A 30 14.68 -3.43 -1.64
C ARG A 30 15.74 -4.24 -0.90
N LYS A 31 16.95 -3.70 -0.76
CA LYS A 31 18.03 -4.35 -0.01
C LYS A 31 17.64 -4.58 1.45
N LEU A 32 17.02 -3.59 2.09
CA LEU A 32 16.58 -3.66 3.48
C LEU A 32 15.59 -4.82 3.69
N LEU A 33 14.59 -4.97 2.82
CA LEU A 33 13.64 -6.10 2.89
C LEU A 33 14.35 -7.44 2.60
N GLY A 34 15.28 -7.47 1.65
CA GLY A 34 16.09 -8.66 1.38
C GLY A 34 16.93 -9.09 2.58
N ASP A 35 17.56 -8.15 3.27
CA ASP A 35 18.33 -8.41 4.49
C ASP A 35 17.43 -8.88 5.67
N LEU A 36 16.13 -8.60 5.63
CA LEU A 36 15.15 -9.15 6.58
C LEU A 36 14.70 -10.59 6.22
N GLY A 37 15.21 -11.14 5.11
CA GLY A 37 14.86 -12.49 4.63
C GLY A 37 13.59 -12.54 3.79
N PHE A 38 13.06 -11.40 3.36
CA PHE A 38 11.95 -11.38 2.40
C PHE A 38 12.47 -11.57 0.97
N ALA A 39 11.72 -12.35 0.18
CA ALA A 39 12.12 -12.69 -1.18
C ALA A 39 11.34 -11.91 -2.24
N GLN A 40 11.79 -11.98 -3.49
CA GLN A 40 11.11 -11.39 -4.65
C GLN A 40 10.69 -9.93 -4.49
N VAL A 41 11.55 -9.13 -3.82
CA VAL A 41 11.23 -7.75 -3.46
C VAL A 41 11.20 -6.84 -4.69
N ARG A 42 10.03 -6.26 -4.97
CA ARG A 42 9.78 -5.37 -6.11
C ARG A 42 9.16 -4.06 -5.61
N THR A 43 9.65 -2.93 -6.09
CA THR A 43 9.13 -1.60 -5.73
C THR A 43 8.35 -0.98 -6.89
N VAL A 44 7.23 -0.33 -6.57
CA VAL A 44 6.44 0.46 -7.54
C VAL A 44 6.58 1.94 -7.21
N LEU A 45 7.02 2.73 -8.20
CA LEU A 45 7.28 4.17 -8.07
C LEU A 45 8.30 4.48 -6.94
N ASN A 46 8.37 5.73 -6.49
CA ASN A 46 9.31 6.20 -5.46
C ASN A 46 8.62 6.63 -4.16
N SER A 47 7.36 6.25 -3.96
CA SER A 47 6.56 6.63 -2.78
C SER A 47 6.48 5.52 -1.72
N GLY A 48 7.29 4.47 -1.84
CA GLY A 48 7.35 3.37 -0.88
C GLY A 48 6.18 2.41 -1.03
N ASN A 49 6.08 1.79 -2.20
CA ASN A 49 5.17 0.68 -2.45
C ASN A 49 6.02 -0.53 -2.78
N VAL A 50 5.84 -1.60 -2.03
CA VAL A 50 6.69 -2.79 -2.16
C VAL A 50 5.81 -4.02 -2.22
N VAL A 51 6.06 -4.88 -3.20
CA VAL A 51 5.52 -6.25 -3.26
C VAL A 51 6.68 -7.19 -2.99
N TYR A 52 6.48 -8.17 -2.12
CA TYR A 52 7.50 -9.15 -1.75
C TYR A 52 6.82 -10.44 -1.31
N ASP A 53 7.60 -11.51 -1.27
CA ASP A 53 7.21 -12.77 -0.62
C ASP A 53 7.58 -12.70 0.86
N GLY A 54 6.56 -12.72 1.72
CA GLY A 54 6.68 -12.68 3.17
C GLY A 54 6.84 -14.06 3.82
N GLY A 55 6.79 -15.14 3.05
CA GLY A 55 6.73 -16.51 3.56
C GLY A 55 5.58 -16.68 4.55
N LYS A 56 5.89 -17.15 5.77
CA LYS A 56 4.92 -17.38 6.85
C LYS A 56 4.76 -16.20 7.82
N VAL A 57 5.42 -15.07 7.54
CA VAL A 57 5.42 -13.91 8.45
C VAL A 57 4.07 -13.20 8.34
N ALA A 58 3.38 -12.96 9.45
CA ALA A 58 2.11 -12.23 9.42
C ALA A 58 2.32 -10.77 8.97
N PRO A 59 1.35 -10.15 8.27
CA PRO A 59 1.47 -8.77 7.80
C PRO A 59 1.85 -7.76 8.90
N ALA A 60 1.24 -7.85 10.08
CA ALA A 60 1.56 -6.96 11.21
C ALA A 60 3.01 -7.11 11.70
N ASP A 61 3.52 -8.33 11.77
CA ASP A 61 4.90 -8.60 12.17
C ASP A 61 5.89 -8.11 11.10
N ALA A 62 5.55 -8.30 9.82
CA ALA A 62 6.35 -7.77 8.72
C ALA A 62 6.41 -6.24 8.77
N ALA A 63 5.28 -5.56 9.03
CA ALA A 63 5.24 -4.11 9.20
C ALA A 63 6.20 -3.63 10.30
N ALA A 64 6.11 -4.23 11.50
CA ALA A 64 6.96 -3.87 12.64
C ALA A 64 8.46 -4.06 12.33
N ARG A 65 8.82 -5.20 11.72
CA ARG A 65 10.20 -5.50 11.32
C ARG A 65 10.75 -4.51 10.30
N ILE A 66 9.93 -4.10 9.34
CA ILE A 66 10.32 -3.10 8.33
C ILE A 66 10.47 -1.72 8.99
N GLU A 67 9.54 -1.29 9.85
CA GLU A 67 9.63 -0.02 10.60
C GLU A 67 10.94 0.06 11.41
N GLU A 68 11.25 -0.99 12.18
CA GLU A 68 12.47 -1.07 12.98
C GLU A 68 13.72 -1.00 12.10
N ALA A 69 13.77 -1.79 11.03
CA ALA A 69 14.91 -1.79 10.12
C ALA A 69 15.11 -0.46 9.39
N LEU A 70 14.03 0.25 9.04
CA LEU A 70 14.10 1.59 8.41
C LEU A 70 14.82 2.59 9.34
N VAL A 71 14.52 2.54 10.63
CA VAL A 71 15.18 3.38 11.63
C VAL A 71 16.64 2.95 11.80
N LEU A 72 16.89 1.67 12.06
CA LEU A 72 18.24 1.18 12.40
C LEU A 72 19.23 1.25 11.24
N LYS A 73 18.78 0.97 10.00
CA LYS A 73 19.66 0.86 8.83
C LYS A 73 19.70 2.11 7.99
N LEU A 74 18.60 2.86 7.89
CA LEU A 74 18.48 4.02 7.02
C LEU A 74 18.29 5.34 7.78
N GLY A 75 18.13 5.31 9.11
CA GLY A 75 17.86 6.50 9.91
C GLY A 75 16.51 7.15 9.59
N VAL A 76 15.56 6.41 9.00
CA VAL A 76 14.26 6.93 8.58
C VAL A 76 13.14 6.37 9.43
N ALA A 77 12.52 7.23 10.24
CA ALA A 77 11.28 6.90 10.92
C ALA A 77 10.08 7.06 9.97
N ALA A 78 9.53 5.96 9.47
CA ALA A 78 8.34 5.93 8.65
C ALA A 78 7.39 4.82 9.12
N ARG A 79 6.07 5.06 9.02
CA ARG A 79 5.05 4.04 9.28
C ARG A 79 4.89 3.11 8.08
N VAL A 80 4.59 1.84 8.33
CA VAL A 80 4.39 0.82 7.31
C VAL A 80 3.06 0.12 7.54
N THR A 81 2.24 0.08 6.48
CA THR A 81 1.04 -0.76 6.43
C THR A 81 1.36 -1.98 5.57
N VAL A 82 1.09 -3.19 6.04
CA VAL A 82 1.26 -4.41 5.24
C VAL A 82 -0.07 -5.12 5.07
N LEU A 83 -0.36 -5.55 3.85
CA LEU A 83 -1.51 -6.37 3.49
C LEU A 83 -1.03 -7.69 2.85
N SER A 84 -1.70 -8.80 3.12
CA SER A 84 -1.53 -10.01 2.32
C SER A 84 -2.09 -9.80 0.90
N ALA A 85 -1.69 -10.66 -0.04
CA ALA A 85 -2.27 -10.64 -1.39
C ALA A 85 -3.80 -10.77 -1.38
N SER A 86 -4.36 -11.61 -0.51
CA SER A 86 -5.81 -11.77 -0.36
C SER A 86 -6.50 -10.51 0.18
N GLN A 87 -5.96 -9.90 1.23
CA GLN A 87 -6.48 -8.64 1.78
C GLN A 87 -6.39 -7.50 0.75
N PHE A 88 -5.32 -7.48 -0.03
CA PHE A 88 -5.15 -6.50 -1.10
C PHE A 88 -6.17 -6.73 -2.23
N ALA A 89 -6.47 -7.98 -2.60
CA ALA A 89 -7.50 -8.30 -3.58
C ALA A 89 -8.90 -7.88 -3.08
N GLU A 90 -9.26 -8.20 -1.83
CA GLU A 90 -10.51 -7.75 -1.21
C GLU A 90 -10.63 -6.23 -1.20
N LEU A 91 -9.54 -5.52 -0.89
CA LEU A 91 -9.48 -4.06 -0.97
C LEU A 91 -9.80 -3.58 -2.39
N ILE A 92 -9.24 -4.21 -3.43
CA ILE A 92 -9.52 -3.82 -4.82
C ILE A 92 -11.00 -4.03 -5.15
N GLU A 93 -11.57 -5.16 -4.76
CA GLU A 93 -12.97 -5.53 -5.05
C GLU A 93 -14.00 -4.64 -4.33
N GLN A 94 -13.68 -4.17 -3.12
CA GLN A 94 -14.60 -3.37 -2.31
C GLN A 94 -14.70 -1.90 -2.73
N ASN A 95 -13.91 -1.45 -3.71
CA ASN A 95 -13.99 -0.07 -4.18
C ASN A 95 -15.21 0.15 -5.11
N THR A 96 -16.31 0.64 -4.54
CA THR A 96 -17.55 0.95 -5.27
C THR A 96 -17.51 2.25 -6.08
N LEU A 97 -16.42 3.01 -6.02
CA LEU A 97 -16.25 4.27 -6.77
C LEU A 97 -15.56 4.07 -8.13
N ALA A 98 -15.13 2.85 -8.46
CA ALA A 98 -14.50 2.54 -9.73
C ALA A 98 -15.54 2.19 -10.83
N PRO A 99 -15.29 2.54 -12.10
CA PRO A 99 -14.15 3.31 -12.58
C PRO A 99 -14.51 4.80 -12.64
N ALA A 100 -14.21 5.57 -11.59
CA ALA A 100 -14.17 7.01 -11.74
C ALA A 100 -13.23 7.37 -12.90
N ALA A 101 -13.63 8.34 -13.74
CA ALA A 101 -12.98 8.64 -15.03
C ALA A 101 -11.48 8.99 -14.92
N ASP A 102 -10.98 9.36 -13.74
CA ASP A 102 -9.56 9.67 -13.51
C ASP A 102 -9.02 8.96 -12.26
N ALA A 103 -8.31 7.85 -12.45
CA ALA A 103 -7.71 7.07 -11.35
C ALA A 103 -6.68 7.86 -10.50
N ALA A 104 -6.18 9.01 -10.96
CA ALA A 104 -5.31 9.88 -10.16
C ALA A 104 -6.09 10.73 -9.14
N ARG A 105 -7.39 10.97 -9.39
CA ARG A 105 -8.31 11.73 -8.52
C ARG A 105 -9.07 10.86 -7.53
N LEU A 106 -8.99 9.54 -7.67
CA LEU A 106 -9.51 8.59 -6.70
C LEU A 106 -8.40 8.22 -5.71
N LEU A 107 -8.60 8.57 -4.43
CA LEU A 107 -7.67 8.25 -3.36
C LEU A 107 -8.16 7.05 -2.56
N THR A 108 -7.26 6.12 -2.28
CA THR A 108 -7.44 5.00 -1.35
C THR A 108 -6.66 5.29 -0.09
N LEU A 109 -7.32 5.20 1.05
CA LEU A 109 -6.77 5.39 2.38
C LEU A 109 -6.74 4.05 3.08
N VAL A 110 -5.60 3.37 3.09
CA VAL A 110 -5.43 2.03 3.67
C VAL A 110 -5.20 2.15 5.17
N LEU A 111 -6.03 1.50 5.97
CA LEU A 111 -5.98 1.60 7.42
C LEU A 111 -4.95 0.61 7.98
N ASN A 112 -4.18 1.02 8.98
CA ASN A 112 -3.31 0.11 9.74
C ASN A 112 -4.13 -0.86 10.61
N ASN A 113 -5.25 -0.37 11.16
CA ASN A 113 -6.18 -1.14 11.94
C ASN A 113 -7.59 -1.03 11.32
N PRO A 114 -8.15 -2.12 10.77
CA PRO A 114 -9.51 -2.12 10.21
C PRO A 114 -10.59 -1.65 11.18
N ALA A 115 -10.40 -1.81 12.50
CA ALA A 115 -11.37 -1.36 13.50
C ALA A 115 -11.57 0.17 13.48
N ASP A 116 -10.58 0.94 13.03
CA ASP A 116 -10.69 2.40 12.89
C ASP A 116 -11.74 2.82 11.84
N MET A 117 -12.20 1.90 10.98
CA MET A 117 -13.27 2.14 10.01
C MET A 117 -14.56 2.65 10.69
N GLN A 118 -14.86 2.18 11.91
CA GLN A 118 -16.05 2.61 12.67
C GLN A 118 -16.05 4.11 12.93
N ARG A 119 -14.88 4.73 13.08
CA ARG A 119 -14.72 6.16 13.31
C ARG A 119 -15.13 6.98 12.07
N LEU A 120 -15.08 6.36 10.89
CA LEU A 120 -15.42 6.98 9.61
C LEU A 120 -16.90 6.85 9.26
N ALA A 121 -17.65 5.94 9.88
CA ALA A 121 -19.05 5.70 9.57
C ALA A 121 -19.92 6.99 9.59
N PRO A 122 -19.74 7.95 10.53
CA PRO A 122 -20.49 9.20 10.52
C PRO A 122 -20.21 10.09 9.30
N LEU A 123 -19.08 9.92 8.61
CA LEU A 123 -18.77 10.68 7.41
C LEU A 123 -19.66 10.27 6.23
N LEU A 124 -20.17 9.04 6.18
CA LEU A 124 -21.06 8.60 5.08
C LEU A 124 -22.38 9.37 5.03
N GLN A 125 -22.80 9.99 6.14
CA GLN A 125 -24.06 10.73 6.24
C GLN A 125 -23.91 12.22 5.86
N ARG A 126 -22.71 12.68 5.50
CA ARG A 126 -22.47 14.09 5.17
C ARG A 126 -22.63 14.35 3.66
N PRO A 127 -23.11 15.54 3.27
CA PRO A 127 -23.18 15.93 1.87
C PRO A 127 -21.78 16.31 1.35
N TRP A 128 -21.13 15.39 0.62
CA TRP A 128 -19.78 15.59 0.08
C TRP A 128 -19.74 16.18 -1.33
N GLN A 129 -20.87 16.29 -2.01
CA GLN A 129 -20.92 16.63 -3.43
C GLN A 129 -20.10 17.89 -3.75
N PRO A 130 -19.28 17.85 -4.83
CA PRO A 130 -19.19 16.80 -5.85
C PRO A 130 -18.26 15.61 -5.50
N GLU A 131 -17.64 15.60 -4.32
CA GLU A 131 -16.81 14.50 -3.83
C GLU A 131 -17.67 13.30 -3.40
N VAL A 132 -17.10 12.10 -3.44
CA VAL A 132 -17.80 10.86 -3.01
C VAL A 132 -16.89 10.07 -2.08
N LEU A 133 -17.48 9.56 -1.00
CA LEU A 133 -16.82 8.69 -0.03
C LEU A 133 -17.45 7.30 -0.06
N ALA A 134 -16.63 6.26 -0.15
CA ALA A 134 -17.03 4.88 0.09
C ALA A 134 -16.11 4.25 1.14
N LEU A 135 -16.64 3.30 1.90
CA LEU A 135 -15.88 2.56 2.92
C LEU A 135 -15.86 1.08 2.53
N GLY A 136 -14.67 0.45 2.61
CA GLY A 136 -14.50 -0.99 2.59
C GLY A 136 -14.10 -1.51 3.97
N GLN A 137 -13.56 -2.72 4.01
CA GLN A 137 -13.01 -3.35 5.20
C GLN A 137 -11.60 -2.83 5.53
N TRP A 138 -10.74 -2.74 4.50
CA TRP A 138 -9.32 -2.40 4.65
C TRP A 138 -9.00 -0.94 4.30
N ALA A 139 -9.88 -0.27 3.56
CA ALA A 139 -9.64 1.07 3.07
C ALA A 139 -10.91 1.92 2.96
N ALA A 140 -10.73 3.24 3.07
CA ALA A 140 -11.69 4.23 2.59
C ALA A 140 -11.31 4.72 1.19
N TYR A 141 -12.29 5.04 0.37
CA TYR A 141 -12.13 5.52 -0.99
C TYR A 141 -12.74 6.92 -1.12
N ALA A 142 -11.98 7.87 -1.66
CA ALA A 142 -12.40 9.24 -1.83
C ALA A 142 -12.24 9.67 -3.28
N TRP A 143 -13.36 9.91 -3.96
CA TRP A 143 -13.37 10.56 -5.28
C TRP A 143 -13.24 12.07 -5.12
N CYS A 144 -12.17 12.63 -5.69
CA CYS A 144 -11.81 14.04 -5.53
C CYS A 144 -11.78 14.74 -6.91
N PRO A 145 -12.94 15.13 -7.48
CA PRO A 145 -13.00 15.66 -8.85
C PRO A 145 -12.17 16.93 -9.05
N ASP A 146 -12.04 17.77 -8.02
CA ASP A 146 -11.25 19.01 -8.06
C ASP A 146 -9.81 18.84 -7.54
N GLY A 147 -9.39 17.58 -7.28
CA GLY A 147 -8.06 17.23 -6.83
C GLY A 147 -7.97 16.94 -5.32
N VAL A 148 -7.01 16.07 -4.97
CA VAL A 148 -6.84 15.54 -3.60
C VAL A 148 -6.49 16.61 -2.57
N LEU A 149 -5.70 17.63 -2.95
CA LEU A 149 -5.26 18.67 -2.02
C LEU A 149 -6.39 19.59 -1.56
N ALA A 150 -7.43 19.78 -2.39
CA ALA A 150 -8.59 20.62 -2.09
C ALA A 150 -9.76 19.83 -1.47
N SER A 151 -9.64 18.51 -1.38
CA SER A 151 -10.73 17.61 -0.98
C SER A 151 -11.12 17.78 0.49
N LYS A 152 -12.41 18.06 0.73
CA LYS A 152 -13.01 18.13 2.06
C LYS A 152 -13.18 16.75 2.67
N VAL A 153 -13.45 15.73 1.85
CA VAL A 153 -13.51 14.32 2.28
C VAL A 153 -12.16 13.88 2.83
N VAL A 154 -11.07 14.11 2.09
CA VAL A 154 -9.71 13.74 2.50
C VAL A 154 -9.28 14.49 3.75
N ALA A 155 -9.60 15.79 3.86
CA ALA A 155 -9.34 16.55 5.07
C ALA A 155 -10.07 15.98 6.30
N ALA A 156 -11.35 15.64 6.17
CA ALA A 156 -12.14 15.04 7.25
C ALA A 156 -11.61 13.65 7.67
N LEU A 157 -11.23 12.82 6.70
CA LEU A 157 -10.59 11.53 6.96
C LEU A 157 -9.26 11.71 7.69
N GLY A 158 -8.45 12.69 7.29
CA GLY A 158 -7.16 13.00 7.94
C GLY A 158 -7.31 13.42 9.40
N VAL A 159 -8.34 14.20 9.74
CA VAL A 159 -8.64 14.60 11.12
C VAL A 159 -8.96 13.38 12.00
N LEU A 160 -9.67 12.40 11.46
CA LEU A 160 -10.06 11.22 12.22
C LEU A 160 -8.93 10.18 12.29
N LEU A 161 -8.21 9.94 11.20
CA LEU A 161 -7.25 8.83 11.11
C LEU A 161 -5.81 9.20 11.49
N GLY A 162 -5.43 10.48 11.38
CA GLY A 162 -4.09 10.94 11.71
C GLY A 162 -2.99 10.22 10.91
N ASP A 163 -2.05 9.58 11.62
CA ASP A 163 -0.95 8.80 11.05
C ASP A 163 -1.24 7.29 10.93
N GLY A 164 -2.43 6.82 11.36
CA GLY A 164 -2.86 5.43 11.29
C GLY A 164 -3.29 4.95 9.90
N VAL A 165 -2.95 5.70 8.84
CA VAL A 165 -3.43 5.47 7.48
C VAL A 165 -2.36 5.78 6.45
N THR A 166 -2.30 4.96 5.40
CA THR A 166 -1.44 5.18 4.24
C THR A 166 -2.27 5.46 3.00
N SER A 167 -2.12 6.65 2.42
CA SER A 167 -2.88 7.06 1.24
C SER A 167 -2.14 6.77 -0.07
N ARG A 168 -2.85 6.28 -1.08
CA ARG A 168 -2.38 6.07 -2.46
C ARG A 168 -3.48 6.38 -3.45
N ASN A 169 -3.15 6.89 -4.63
CA ASN A 169 -4.15 7.01 -5.68
C ASN A 169 -4.49 5.64 -6.29
N TRP A 170 -5.65 5.56 -6.94
CA TRP A 170 -6.17 4.31 -7.48
C TRP A 170 -5.30 3.72 -8.58
N ALA A 171 -4.63 4.57 -9.38
CA ALA A 171 -3.67 4.12 -10.39
C ALA A 171 -2.49 3.35 -9.77
N THR A 172 -2.04 3.73 -8.57
CA THR A 172 -1.00 2.99 -7.85
C THR A 172 -1.52 1.66 -7.32
N MET A 173 -2.75 1.64 -6.78
CA MET A 173 -3.37 0.42 -6.28
C MET A 173 -3.55 -0.62 -7.38
N GLN A 174 -3.99 -0.20 -8.57
CA GLN A 174 -4.10 -1.08 -9.74
C GLN A 174 -2.74 -1.65 -10.18
N LYS A 175 -1.67 -0.83 -10.19
CA LYS A 175 -0.32 -1.31 -10.53
C LYS A 175 0.19 -2.35 -9.53
N LEU A 176 -0.09 -2.17 -8.24
CA LEU A 176 0.25 -3.15 -7.22
C LEU A 176 -0.55 -4.45 -7.38
N HIS A 177 -1.85 -4.34 -7.65
CA HIS A 177 -2.69 -5.50 -7.93
C HIS A 177 -2.20 -6.29 -9.16
N ALA A 178 -1.85 -5.59 -10.24
CA ALA A 178 -1.27 -6.21 -11.43
C ALA A 178 0.07 -6.89 -11.13
N LEU A 179 0.87 -6.35 -10.21
CA LEU A 179 2.18 -6.93 -9.82
C LEU A 179 2.05 -8.15 -8.90
N LEU A 180 0.96 -8.26 -8.13
CA LEU A 180 0.62 -9.46 -7.36
C LEU A 180 0.13 -10.60 -8.29
N ASN A 181 -0.63 -10.26 -9.33
CA ASN A 181 -1.22 -11.24 -10.25
C ASN A 181 -0.38 -11.51 -11.51
N GLY A 182 0.72 -10.76 -11.70
CA GLY A 182 1.62 -10.94 -12.82
C GLY A 182 2.48 -12.20 -12.67
N PRO A 183 2.90 -12.84 -13.78
CA PRO A 183 3.79 -13.99 -13.69
C PRO A 183 5.05 -13.62 -12.90
N GLU A 184 5.42 -14.47 -11.95
CA GLU A 184 6.69 -14.40 -11.25
C GLU A 184 7.78 -14.37 -12.32
N ALA A 185 8.48 -13.24 -12.47
CA ALA A 185 9.54 -13.13 -13.46
C ALA A 185 10.53 -14.26 -13.17
N ALA A 186 10.55 -15.24 -14.08
CA ALA A 186 11.31 -16.46 -13.93
C ALA A 186 12.73 -16.11 -13.48
N ALA A 187 13.16 -16.72 -12.38
CA ALA A 187 14.55 -16.74 -11.96
C ALA A 187 15.38 -17.25 -13.14
N THR A 188 15.92 -16.32 -13.93
CA THR A 188 16.85 -16.64 -15.01
C THR A 188 18.21 -16.84 -14.34
N SER A 189 18.33 -17.94 -13.62
CA SER A 189 19.62 -18.50 -13.25
C SER A 189 20.21 -19.11 -14.51
N SER A 190 21.10 -18.32 -15.12
CA SER A 190 22.17 -18.79 -15.99
C SER A 190 22.74 -20.12 -15.48
N PHE A 191 22.45 -21.22 -16.17
CA PHE A 191 23.29 -22.41 -16.16
C PHE A 191 24.07 -22.47 -17.48
N ALA A 192 25.36 -22.17 -17.33
CA ALA A 192 26.52 -22.77 -17.99
C ALA A 192 26.48 -23.05 -19.50
N LYS A 193 27.41 -22.36 -20.18
CA LYS A 193 28.16 -22.87 -21.33
C LYS A 193 28.72 -24.27 -21.04
N GLU A 194 28.71 -25.14 -22.04
CA GLU A 194 29.81 -26.09 -22.32
C GLU A 194 29.82 -26.44 -23.82
N HIS A 195 30.80 -25.89 -24.53
CA HIS A 195 31.48 -26.44 -25.71
C HIS A 195 32.97 -26.20 -25.51
#